data_AF-A0A1T9E9M3-F1
#
_entry.id   AF-A0A1T9E9M3-F1
#
_cell.length_a   1.000
_cell.length_b   1.000
_cell.length_c   1.000
_cell.angle_alpha   90.00
_cell.angle_beta   90.00
_cell.angle_gamma   90.00
#
_symmetry.space_group_name_H-M   'P 1'
#
loop_
_entity.id
_entity.type
_entity.pdbx_description
1 polymer ?
#
loop_
_entity_poly.entity_id
_entity_poly.type
_entity_poly.pdbx_seq_one_letter_code
_entity_poly.pdbx_strand_id
1 'polypeptide(L)'
;MDTQAGGIKKGVAMAIDRDIDKDQDEEQEAAPAAASNTTRPGWWMRQYTFTGTAVGLVFLWLSMTPSLLPRGPLFQALVSGGSGAIGYALGVLAVWLVRYMRSQDSSPKAPPVAWRILVVLGLIGTVLMIVWFHFWQDRVRDLMGVPRLSFWAHPQTAVMSIIVLFVLVEMGQQIRRLILFLIERLNRVAPKRVSAVVAVTLVVVLAMALINGVVVRVAMDFLNNTFSAVNNEENPDNPAPTTSLRSGGPGSLVSWASLGNQGRAFVGGGATAQELSAFNKTPATEPIRAYAGLESADGIKATAELAARELEREGGLHRKVVAVATTTGTGWINQAEADALEYMYNGDTAIVSMQYSFLPSWLSFLVDKENARQAGQALFEAVSARVRAMPEAVRPKLVVFGESLGSFGGEAPFLSVNNIVARTDGALFSGPTFNNSMWLEATHNRDDGSPEVLPIYDQGKNVRFVSRPEDLKRPADPWARPRIVYLQHASDPIAWFNPDLILSKPDWLREPRGYDVLPSMEWIPFVTFLQVSADMAVAVDVPDGHGHVYVKAVADAWAAVLQPPGWTPEKTQRLRPLLHSGA
;
A
#
# COMPACT_ATOMS: atom_id res chain seq x y z
N MET A 1 -28.12 80.54 -62.34
CA MET A 1 -28.04 81.22 -63.65
C MET A 1 -26.80 82.11 -63.65
N ASP A 2 -26.49 82.73 -64.78
CA ASP A 2 -25.47 83.76 -64.97
C ASP A 2 -24.00 83.31 -64.84
N THR A 3 -23.67 82.56 -65.88
CA THR A 3 -22.36 82.33 -66.48
C THR A 3 -21.55 83.59 -66.88
N GLN A 4 -20.21 83.40 -66.93
CA GLN A 4 -19.27 83.76 -68.01
C GLN A 4 -18.35 85.01 -67.96
N ALA A 5 -17.21 84.81 -68.65
CA ALA A 5 -16.21 85.75 -69.21
C ALA A 5 -15.22 86.48 -68.25
N GLY A 6 -13.95 86.72 -68.63
CA GLY A 6 -13.18 86.17 -69.76
C GLY A 6 -11.96 87.01 -70.23
N GLY A 7 -10.78 86.39 -70.39
CA GLY A 7 -9.56 86.99 -70.99
C GLY A 7 -8.26 86.29 -70.49
N ILE A 8 -7.32 85.68 -71.25
CA ILE A 8 -6.82 85.77 -72.66
C ILE A 8 -5.88 87.00 -72.84
N LYS A 9 -4.59 86.93 -73.23
CA LYS A 9 -3.68 85.87 -73.79
C LYS A 9 -2.24 86.03 -73.16
N LYS A 10 -1.04 85.67 -73.66
CA LYS A 10 -0.49 85.28 -74.99
C LYS A 10 0.90 84.57 -74.93
N GLY A 11 1.01 83.30 -75.35
CA GLY A 11 2.29 82.67 -75.82
C GLY A 11 3.28 82.16 -74.74
N VAL A 12 4.26 81.28 -75.03
CA VAL A 12 4.76 80.64 -76.28
C VAL A 12 5.51 79.34 -75.86
N ALA A 13 5.58 78.19 -76.56
CA ALA A 13 4.75 77.47 -77.56
C ALA A 13 5.38 76.05 -77.80
N MET A 14 4.83 75.25 -78.73
CA MET A 14 5.36 73.96 -79.27
C MET A 14 5.24 72.71 -78.34
N ALA A 15 4.83 71.50 -78.76
CA ALA A 15 3.96 71.07 -79.88
C ALA A 15 3.48 69.59 -79.71
N ILE A 16 2.21 69.31 -80.09
CA ILE A 16 1.69 68.08 -80.76
C ILE A 16 2.08 66.72 -80.11
N ASP A 17 1.23 66.09 -79.30
CA ASP A 17 0.00 65.29 -79.64
C ASP A 17 0.29 63.84 -80.11
N ARG A 18 0.09 62.84 -79.23
CA ARG A 18 -1.01 61.83 -79.33
C ARG A 18 -1.02 60.77 -78.22
N ASP A 19 -2.22 60.35 -77.81
CA ASP A 19 -2.48 59.21 -76.90
C ASP A 19 -2.24 57.85 -77.57
N ILE A 20 -1.79 56.84 -76.79
CA ILE A 20 -2.54 55.56 -76.58
C ILE A 20 -2.24 55.03 -75.16
N ASP A 21 -3.23 55.18 -74.27
CA ASP A 21 -3.71 54.22 -73.25
C ASP A 21 -2.83 53.00 -72.83
N LYS A 22 -2.39 52.94 -71.55
CA LYS A 22 -2.71 51.81 -70.64
C LYS A 22 -2.30 51.96 -69.16
N ASP A 23 -3.05 51.22 -68.34
CA ASP A 23 -3.08 51.12 -66.87
C ASP A 23 -1.79 50.71 -66.10
N GLN A 24 -1.81 51.15 -64.82
CA GLN A 24 -1.44 50.43 -63.58
C GLN A 24 -0.05 50.57 -62.88
N ASP A 25 -0.18 50.59 -61.54
CA ASP A 25 0.75 50.36 -60.44
C ASP A 25 1.95 51.31 -60.19
N GLU A 26 1.72 52.31 -59.33
CA GLU A 26 2.77 53.04 -58.60
C GLU A 26 3.12 52.33 -57.27
N GLU A 27 4.37 51.89 -57.10
CA GLU A 27 4.90 51.53 -55.77
C GLU A 27 5.20 52.80 -54.96
N GLN A 28 4.69 52.89 -53.73
CA GLN A 28 5.00 53.99 -52.81
C GLN A 28 5.72 53.48 -51.56
N GLU A 29 7.00 53.81 -51.46
CA GLU A 29 7.96 53.25 -50.49
C GLU A 29 7.67 53.72 -49.05
N ALA A 30 7.42 52.77 -48.13
CA ALA A 30 7.07 53.06 -46.74
C ALA A 30 8.23 52.81 -45.76
N ALA A 31 8.45 53.75 -44.84
CA ALA A 31 9.56 53.73 -43.90
C ALA A 31 9.58 52.49 -42.98
N PRO A 32 10.78 51.97 -42.59
CA PRO A 32 10.91 50.73 -41.85
C PRO A 32 10.33 50.83 -40.43
N ALA A 33 9.24 50.10 -40.18
CA ALA A 33 8.62 50.02 -38.86
C ALA A 33 9.57 49.39 -37.83
N ALA A 34 9.63 50.00 -36.64
CA ALA A 34 10.50 49.54 -35.55
C ALA A 34 10.18 48.08 -35.15
N ALA A 35 11.16 47.19 -35.32
CA ALA A 35 11.01 45.76 -35.06
C ALA A 35 10.76 45.51 -33.57
N SER A 36 9.49 45.33 -33.19
CA SER A 36 9.12 44.96 -31.83
C SER A 36 9.73 43.60 -31.47
N ASN A 37 10.70 43.60 -30.55
CA ASN A 37 11.37 42.39 -30.06
C ASN A 37 10.41 41.57 -29.17
N THR A 38 9.45 40.91 -29.82
CA THR A 38 8.53 39.96 -29.21
C THR A 38 9.31 38.72 -28.79
N THR A 39 9.86 38.78 -27.57
CA THR A 39 10.61 37.68 -26.95
C THR A 39 9.78 36.40 -27.00
N ARG A 40 10.18 35.49 -27.92
CA ARG A 40 9.44 34.26 -28.20
C ARG A 40 9.28 33.49 -26.88
N PRO A 41 8.05 33.26 -26.38
CA PRO A 41 7.87 32.60 -25.08
C PRO A 41 8.50 31.20 -25.11
N GLY A 42 9.23 30.89 -24.03
CA GLY A 42 10.02 29.67 -23.89
C GLY A 42 9.20 28.41 -24.11
N TRP A 43 9.85 27.33 -24.54
CA TRP A 43 9.15 26.12 -25.01
C TRP A 43 8.21 25.52 -23.96
N TRP A 44 8.57 25.59 -22.67
CA TRP A 44 7.74 25.15 -21.55
C TRP A 44 6.41 25.93 -21.45
N MET A 45 6.41 27.25 -21.69
CA MET A 45 5.20 28.09 -21.72
C MET A 45 4.26 27.78 -22.88
N ARG A 46 4.66 26.90 -23.81
CA ARG A 46 3.84 26.45 -24.95
C ARG A 46 3.22 25.08 -24.72
N GLN A 47 3.78 24.25 -23.82
CA GLN A 47 3.31 22.89 -23.55
C GLN A 47 2.56 22.79 -22.21
N TYR A 48 3.01 23.47 -21.16
CA TYR A 48 2.40 23.40 -19.82
C TYR A 48 1.37 24.52 -19.59
N THR A 49 0.30 24.20 -18.87
CA THR A 49 -0.72 25.19 -18.48
C THR A 49 -0.35 25.86 -17.16
N PHE A 50 -0.54 27.17 -17.06
CA PHE A 50 -0.22 27.94 -15.85
C PHE A 50 -0.92 27.39 -14.59
N THR A 51 -2.24 27.14 -14.68
CA THR A 51 -3.02 26.61 -13.56
C THR A 51 -2.59 25.18 -13.19
N GLY A 52 -2.29 24.33 -14.18
CA GLY A 52 -1.70 23.01 -13.93
C GLY A 52 -0.37 23.12 -13.18
N THR A 53 0.56 23.95 -13.66
CA THR A 53 1.87 24.14 -12.99
C THR A 53 1.72 24.70 -11.58
N ALA A 54 0.79 25.64 -11.35
CA ALA A 54 0.53 26.21 -10.03
C ALA A 54 -0.07 25.18 -9.05
N VAL A 55 -1.11 24.43 -9.45
CA VAL A 55 -1.74 23.42 -8.57
C VAL A 55 -0.81 22.22 -8.37
N GLY A 56 -0.07 21.79 -9.39
CA GLY A 56 0.95 20.75 -9.28
C GLY A 56 2.08 21.13 -8.31
N LEU A 57 2.50 22.40 -8.28
CA LEU A 57 3.48 22.88 -7.31
C LEU A 57 2.94 22.88 -5.87
N VAL A 58 1.68 23.28 -5.67
CA VAL A 58 1.02 23.18 -4.35
C VAL A 58 0.92 21.72 -3.90
N PHE A 59 0.57 20.79 -4.79
CA PHE A 59 0.54 19.36 -4.46
C PHE A 59 1.93 18.79 -4.15
N LEU A 60 2.98 19.23 -4.84
CA LEU A 60 4.37 18.87 -4.54
C LEU A 60 4.78 19.33 -3.13
N TRP A 61 4.35 20.54 -2.71
CA TRP A 61 4.54 20.99 -1.33
C TRP A 61 3.71 20.16 -0.34
N LEU A 62 2.45 19.88 -0.64
CA LEU A 62 1.59 19.05 0.23
C LEU A 62 2.14 17.64 0.42
N SER A 63 2.80 17.03 -0.57
CA SER A 63 3.47 15.72 -0.39
C SER A 63 4.67 15.72 0.57
N MET A 64 5.19 16.90 0.92
CA MET A 64 6.32 17.06 1.85
C MET A 64 5.88 17.18 3.32
N THR A 65 4.58 17.08 3.62
CA THR A 65 4.07 16.91 4.99
C THR A 65 4.47 15.56 5.59
N PRO A 66 4.45 15.41 6.93
CA PRO A 66 4.71 14.13 7.58
C PRO A 66 3.63 13.10 7.25
N SER A 67 4.02 11.83 7.35
CA SER A 67 3.22 10.65 7.11
C SER A 67 3.39 9.67 8.28
N LEU A 68 2.96 8.43 8.12
CA LEU A 68 3.15 7.37 9.12
C LEU A 68 4.65 7.07 9.30
N LEU A 69 5.39 6.82 8.22
CA LEU A 69 6.75 6.26 8.29
C LEU A 69 7.87 7.16 7.74
N PRO A 70 9.13 6.97 8.21
CA PRO A 70 10.30 7.69 7.74
C PRO A 70 10.78 7.22 6.35
N ARG A 71 10.28 7.84 5.28
CA ARG A 71 10.64 7.45 3.89
C ARG A 71 12.09 7.74 3.49
N GLY A 72 12.66 6.88 2.65
CA GLY A 72 13.91 7.14 1.91
C GLY A 72 13.71 7.98 0.64
N PRO A 73 14.79 8.41 -0.04
CA PRO A 73 14.72 9.33 -1.18
C PRO A 73 13.84 8.87 -2.35
N LEU A 74 13.89 7.57 -2.67
CA LEU A 74 13.11 6.98 -3.77
C LEU A 74 11.59 7.10 -3.50
N PHE A 75 11.14 6.64 -2.33
CA PHE A 75 9.73 6.65 -1.99
C PHE A 75 9.19 8.08 -1.82
N GLN A 76 9.93 8.98 -1.18
CA GLN A 76 9.50 10.38 -1.12
C GLN A 76 9.45 11.03 -2.52
N ALA A 77 10.35 10.67 -3.44
CA ALA A 77 10.32 11.17 -4.81
C ALA A 77 9.12 10.65 -5.62
N LEU A 78 8.74 9.38 -5.43
CA LEU A 78 7.51 8.80 -6.02
C LEU A 78 6.26 9.52 -5.51
N VAL A 79 6.14 9.73 -4.20
CA VAL A 79 5.03 10.49 -3.59
C VAL A 79 4.98 11.92 -4.11
N SER A 80 6.14 12.60 -4.19
CA SER A 80 6.19 14.03 -4.54
C SER A 80 5.95 14.28 -6.04
N GLY A 81 6.55 13.45 -6.90
CA GLY A 81 6.31 13.51 -8.34
C GLY A 81 4.89 13.08 -8.72
N GLY A 82 4.37 12.04 -8.08
CA GLY A 82 2.99 11.57 -8.24
C GLY A 82 1.96 12.63 -7.80
N SER A 83 2.15 13.20 -6.61
CA SER A 83 1.26 14.25 -6.09
C SER A 83 1.28 15.48 -7.00
N GLY A 84 2.47 15.95 -7.40
CA GLY A 84 2.59 17.06 -8.34
C GLY A 84 1.94 16.79 -9.71
N ALA A 85 1.98 15.55 -10.20
CA ALA A 85 1.33 15.15 -11.45
C ALA A 85 -0.20 15.13 -11.31
N ILE A 86 -0.74 14.66 -10.18
CA ILE A 86 -2.18 14.73 -9.86
C ILE A 86 -2.62 16.19 -9.75
N GLY A 87 -1.88 17.04 -9.01
CA GLY A 87 -2.17 18.47 -8.92
C GLY A 87 -2.14 19.17 -10.29
N TYR A 88 -1.19 18.79 -11.16
CA TYR A 88 -1.15 19.29 -12.53
C TYR A 88 -2.38 18.87 -13.33
N ALA A 89 -2.78 17.60 -13.24
CA ALA A 89 -3.98 17.07 -13.92
C ALA A 89 -5.27 17.76 -13.41
N LEU A 90 -5.41 17.96 -12.10
CA LEU A 90 -6.53 18.69 -11.49
C LEU A 90 -6.57 20.16 -11.92
N GLY A 91 -5.41 20.84 -11.98
CA GLY A 91 -5.32 22.23 -12.48
C GLY A 91 -5.67 22.36 -13.96
N VAL A 92 -5.32 21.36 -14.79
CA VAL A 92 -5.76 21.28 -16.20
C VAL A 92 -7.27 21.00 -16.30
N LEU A 93 -7.79 20.07 -15.49
CA LEU A 93 -9.20 19.71 -15.45
C LEU A 93 -10.08 20.90 -15.03
N ALA A 94 -9.67 21.67 -14.03
CA ALA A 94 -10.36 22.89 -13.60
C ALA A 94 -10.44 23.93 -14.74
N VAL A 95 -9.35 24.16 -15.48
CA VAL A 95 -9.36 25.05 -16.66
C VAL A 95 -10.27 24.53 -17.76
N TRP A 96 -10.29 23.22 -18.00
CA TRP A 96 -11.21 22.60 -18.95
C TRP A 96 -12.67 22.72 -18.53
N LEU A 97 -12.98 22.50 -17.25
CA LEU A 97 -14.34 22.61 -16.71
C LEU A 97 -14.87 24.05 -16.79
N VAL A 98 -14.05 25.04 -16.42
CA VAL A 98 -14.41 26.47 -16.54
C VAL A 98 -14.62 26.88 -18.00
N ARG A 99 -13.85 26.33 -18.95
CA ARG A 99 -14.09 26.51 -20.40
C ARG A 99 -15.42 25.91 -20.83
N TYR A 100 -15.69 24.67 -20.43
CA TYR A 100 -16.91 23.94 -20.75
C TYR A 100 -18.15 24.67 -20.23
N MET A 101 -18.17 25.06 -18.93
CA MET A 101 -19.28 25.79 -18.31
C MET A 101 -19.52 27.18 -18.93
N ARG A 102 -18.49 27.81 -19.51
CA ARG A 102 -18.59 29.11 -20.18
C ARG A 102 -18.80 29.01 -21.70
N SER A 103 -18.89 27.81 -22.27
CA SER A 103 -18.90 27.57 -23.73
C SER A 103 -17.76 28.28 -24.46
N GLN A 104 -16.53 28.23 -23.92
CA GLN A 104 -15.34 28.87 -24.49
C GLN A 104 -14.32 27.83 -24.97
N ASP A 105 -14.00 27.82 -26.27
CA ASP A 105 -12.99 26.90 -26.83
C ASP A 105 -11.56 27.15 -26.31
N SER A 106 -11.29 28.35 -25.79
CA SER A 106 -9.96 28.74 -25.30
C SER A 106 -10.03 29.60 -24.03
N SER A 107 -8.86 30.00 -23.52
CA SER A 107 -8.75 31.01 -22.46
C SER A 107 -7.54 31.90 -22.73
N PRO A 108 -7.53 33.15 -22.26
CA PRO A 108 -6.34 34.00 -22.31
C PRO A 108 -5.11 33.27 -21.75
N LYS A 109 -3.96 33.44 -22.40
CA LYS A 109 -2.69 32.93 -21.89
C LYS A 109 -2.27 33.75 -20.67
N ALA A 110 -1.79 33.10 -19.62
CA ALA A 110 -1.26 33.79 -18.45
C ALA A 110 -0.10 34.73 -18.87
N PRO A 111 -0.09 36.00 -18.44
CA PRO A 111 0.92 36.96 -18.87
C PRO A 111 2.31 36.56 -18.36
N PRO A 112 3.41 36.98 -19.04
CA PRO A 112 4.77 36.64 -18.61
C PRO A 112 5.09 37.05 -17.17
N VAL A 113 4.45 38.12 -16.65
CA VAL A 113 4.55 38.56 -15.26
C VAL A 113 3.99 37.51 -14.29
N ALA A 114 2.85 36.89 -14.60
CA ALA A 114 2.28 35.83 -13.75
C ALA A 114 3.20 34.60 -13.69
N TRP A 115 3.83 34.22 -14.82
CA TRP A 115 4.86 33.18 -14.82
C TRP A 115 6.09 33.54 -13.99
N ARG A 116 6.57 34.80 -14.03
CA ARG A 116 7.67 35.26 -13.17
C ARG A 116 7.29 35.19 -11.68
N ILE A 117 6.09 35.63 -11.32
CA ILE A 117 5.56 35.54 -9.94
C ILE A 117 5.49 34.07 -9.49
N LEU A 118 4.95 33.17 -10.32
CA LEU A 118 4.89 31.73 -10.01
C LEU A 118 6.28 31.10 -9.84
N VAL A 119 7.28 31.51 -10.62
CA VAL A 119 8.67 31.04 -10.47
C VAL A 119 9.31 31.58 -9.19
N VAL A 120 9.12 32.85 -8.85
CA VAL A 120 9.69 33.46 -7.63
C VAL A 120 9.05 32.91 -6.36
N LEU A 121 7.71 32.93 -6.28
CA LEU A 121 6.98 32.33 -5.16
C LEU A 121 7.21 30.81 -5.10
N GLY A 122 7.35 30.17 -6.26
CA GLY A 122 7.63 28.75 -6.37
C GLY A 122 9.00 28.36 -5.82
N LEU A 123 10.04 29.15 -6.11
CA LEU A 123 11.37 28.95 -5.55
C LEU A 123 11.38 29.16 -4.03
N ILE A 124 10.81 30.28 -3.56
CA ILE A 124 10.74 30.61 -2.12
C ILE A 124 9.96 29.54 -1.36
N GLY A 125 8.76 29.19 -1.82
CA GLY A 125 7.93 28.15 -1.20
C GLY A 125 8.60 26.79 -1.19
N THR A 126 9.32 26.41 -2.26
CA THR A 126 10.04 25.13 -2.30
C THR A 126 11.22 25.11 -1.32
N VAL A 127 11.99 26.19 -1.20
CA VAL A 127 13.07 26.29 -0.20
C VAL A 127 12.51 26.18 1.23
N LEU A 128 11.43 26.89 1.52
CA LEU A 128 10.74 26.80 2.81
C LEU A 128 10.23 25.37 3.09
N MET A 129 9.60 24.73 2.11
CA MET A 129 9.08 23.37 2.26
C MET A 129 10.17 22.31 2.38
N ILE A 130 11.36 22.51 1.79
CA ILE A 130 12.54 21.65 2.05
C ILE A 130 12.98 21.76 3.51
N VAL A 131 12.99 22.97 4.08
CA VAL A 131 13.33 23.20 5.50
C VAL A 131 12.29 22.56 6.44
N TRP A 132 10.99 22.75 6.18
CA TRP A 132 9.93 22.11 6.95
C TRP A 132 9.95 20.57 6.82
N PHE A 133 10.18 20.05 5.61
CA PHE A 133 10.38 18.62 5.36
C PHE A 133 11.54 18.03 6.16
N HIS A 134 12.69 18.71 6.20
CA HIS A 134 13.83 18.28 7.02
C HIS A 134 13.44 18.18 8.51
N PHE A 135 12.79 19.19 9.08
CA PHE A 135 12.31 19.13 10.47
C PHE A 135 11.26 18.04 10.72
N TRP A 136 10.35 17.77 9.78
CA TRP A 136 9.38 16.68 9.92
C TRP A 136 10.02 15.30 9.77
N GLN A 137 10.98 15.13 8.85
CA GLN A 137 11.72 13.88 8.65
C GLN A 137 12.65 13.56 9.82
N ASP A 138 13.29 14.55 10.43
CA ASP A 138 14.06 14.34 11.66
C ASP A 138 13.10 13.95 12.80
N ARG A 139 11.97 14.66 12.98
CA ARG A 139 11.01 14.36 14.06
C ARG A 139 10.39 12.96 14.00
N VAL A 140 10.02 12.45 12.81
CA VAL A 140 9.46 11.09 12.69
C VAL A 140 10.56 10.02 12.88
N ARG A 141 11.80 10.33 12.53
CA ARG A 141 12.94 9.42 12.72
C ARG A 141 13.39 9.34 14.18
N ASP A 142 13.49 10.49 14.84
CA ASP A 142 13.75 10.58 16.28
C ASP A 142 12.66 9.85 17.08
N LEU A 143 11.38 9.98 16.66
CA LEU A 143 10.24 9.30 17.30
C LEU A 143 10.35 7.77 17.22
N MET A 144 10.88 7.23 16.12
CA MET A 144 11.05 5.79 15.88
C MET A 144 12.47 5.29 16.19
N GLY A 145 13.36 6.13 16.70
CA GLY A 145 14.74 5.78 17.02
C GLY A 145 15.63 5.41 15.82
N VAL A 146 15.27 5.80 14.59
CA VAL A 146 16.01 5.44 13.36
C VAL A 146 16.97 6.55 12.88
N PRO A 147 18.03 6.23 12.10
CA PRO A 147 18.99 7.23 11.64
C PRO A 147 18.38 8.34 10.77
N ARG A 148 18.71 9.60 11.10
CA ARG A 148 18.37 10.81 10.33
C ARG A 148 18.86 10.76 8.88
N LEU A 149 18.21 11.52 8.00
CA LEU A 149 18.58 11.58 6.59
C LEU A 149 19.99 12.17 6.40
N SER A 150 20.77 11.56 5.51
CA SER A 150 22.03 12.15 5.07
C SER A 150 21.77 13.41 4.23
N PHE A 151 22.70 14.37 4.24
CA PHE A 151 22.55 15.60 3.47
C PHE A 151 22.22 15.35 1.98
N TRP A 152 22.85 14.33 1.38
CA TRP A 152 22.66 13.95 -0.02
C TRP A 152 21.28 13.36 -0.35
N ALA A 153 20.54 12.85 0.66
CA ALA A 153 19.17 12.37 0.49
C ALA A 153 18.24 13.47 -0.05
N HIS A 154 18.41 14.72 0.39
CA HIS A 154 17.56 15.85 0.01
C HIS A 154 17.67 16.22 -1.49
N PRO A 155 18.85 16.51 -2.07
CA PRO A 155 18.97 16.79 -3.50
C PRO A 155 18.65 15.56 -4.37
N GLN A 156 18.97 14.34 -3.92
CA GLN A 156 18.54 13.10 -4.61
C GLN A 156 17.01 13.02 -4.72
N THR A 157 16.30 13.24 -3.60
CA THR A 157 14.83 13.28 -3.56
C THR A 157 14.29 14.34 -4.52
N ALA A 158 14.86 15.55 -4.53
CA ALA A 158 14.41 16.64 -5.39
C ALA A 158 14.57 16.32 -6.88
N VAL A 159 15.74 15.80 -7.30
CA VAL A 159 15.99 15.42 -8.70
C VAL A 159 15.06 14.30 -9.14
N MET A 160 14.91 13.24 -8.33
CA MET A 160 14.01 12.13 -8.66
C MET A 160 12.54 12.57 -8.70
N SER A 161 12.11 13.48 -7.80
CA SER A 161 10.75 14.03 -7.81
C SER A 161 10.43 14.75 -9.11
N ILE A 162 11.39 15.52 -9.65
CA ILE A 162 11.25 16.22 -10.93
C ILE A 162 11.18 15.23 -12.09
N ILE A 163 11.98 14.16 -12.08
CA ILE A 163 11.95 13.11 -13.10
C ILE A 163 10.58 12.39 -13.10
N VAL A 164 10.10 11.95 -11.94
CA VAL A 164 8.79 11.28 -11.80
C VAL A 164 7.66 12.21 -12.25
N LEU A 165 7.65 13.46 -11.79
CA LEU A 165 6.68 14.48 -12.19
C LEU A 165 6.65 14.66 -13.71
N PHE A 166 7.82 14.83 -14.33
CA PHE A 166 7.95 15.06 -15.77
C PHE A 166 7.47 13.86 -16.58
N VAL A 167 7.88 12.64 -16.21
CA VAL A 167 7.46 11.39 -16.88
C VAL A 167 5.95 11.21 -16.82
N LEU A 168 5.33 11.39 -15.64
CA LEU A 168 3.87 11.26 -15.48
C LEU A 168 3.09 12.34 -16.25
N VAL A 169 3.56 13.59 -16.24
CA VAL A 169 2.90 14.70 -16.97
C VAL A 169 3.08 14.56 -18.49
N GLU A 170 4.22 14.11 -18.99
CA GLU A 170 4.41 13.82 -20.41
C GLU A 170 3.61 12.59 -20.87
N MET A 171 3.50 11.54 -20.05
CA MET A 171 2.63 10.40 -20.33
C MET A 171 1.15 10.84 -20.43
N GLY A 172 0.67 11.65 -19.47
CA GLY A 172 -0.66 12.24 -19.52
C GLY A 172 -0.87 13.14 -20.75
N GLN A 173 0.15 13.86 -21.20
CA GLN A 173 0.11 14.60 -22.46
C GLN A 173 0.04 13.70 -23.69
N GLN A 174 0.76 12.58 -23.76
CA GLN A 174 0.67 11.66 -24.89
C GLN A 174 -0.73 11.01 -24.96
N ILE A 175 -1.29 10.61 -23.80
CA ILE A 175 -2.68 10.13 -23.70
C ILE A 175 -3.67 11.19 -24.21
N ARG A 176 -3.50 12.47 -23.81
CA ARG A 176 -4.31 13.58 -24.32
C ARG A 176 -4.16 13.77 -25.84
N ARG A 177 -2.94 13.66 -26.38
CA ARG A 177 -2.67 13.76 -27.84
C ARG A 177 -3.35 12.61 -28.60
N LEU A 178 -3.31 11.39 -28.06
CA LEU A 178 -4.00 10.22 -28.61
C LEU A 178 -5.53 10.40 -28.60
N ILE A 179 -6.12 10.85 -27.49
CA ILE A 179 -7.57 11.12 -27.40
C ILE A 179 -7.98 12.17 -28.45
N LEU A 180 -7.22 13.27 -28.59
CA LEU A 180 -7.53 14.30 -29.59
C LEU A 180 -7.41 13.78 -31.04
N PHE A 181 -6.38 12.99 -31.34
CA PHE A 181 -6.23 12.33 -32.64
C PHE A 181 -7.41 11.38 -32.96
N LEU A 182 -7.85 10.59 -31.98
CA LEU A 182 -9.02 9.72 -32.12
C LEU A 182 -10.29 10.53 -32.36
N ILE A 183 -10.50 11.63 -31.63
CA ILE A 183 -11.62 12.55 -31.84
C ILE A 183 -11.59 13.13 -33.25
N GLU A 184 -10.44 13.60 -33.75
CA GLU A 184 -10.29 14.13 -35.11
C GLU A 184 -10.56 13.08 -36.21
N ARG A 185 -10.29 11.81 -35.95
CA ARG A 185 -10.63 10.70 -36.86
C ARG A 185 -12.11 10.36 -36.82
N LEU A 186 -12.72 10.25 -35.63
CA LEU A 186 -14.14 9.97 -35.47
C LEU A 186 -15.04 11.13 -35.96
N ASN A 187 -14.58 12.38 -35.86
CA ASN A 187 -15.26 13.58 -36.39
C ASN A 187 -15.51 13.56 -37.90
N ARG A 188 -14.93 12.61 -38.65
CA ARG A 188 -15.20 12.38 -40.08
C ARG A 188 -16.50 11.60 -40.32
N VAL A 189 -17.06 10.98 -39.28
CA VAL A 189 -18.21 10.06 -39.36
C VAL A 189 -19.28 10.37 -38.29
N ALA A 190 -18.90 10.93 -37.14
CA ALA A 190 -19.78 11.22 -36.02
C ALA A 190 -19.71 12.68 -35.53
N PRO A 191 -20.78 13.22 -34.91
CA PRO A 191 -20.78 14.57 -34.33
C PRO A 191 -19.75 14.71 -33.19
N LYS A 192 -19.10 15.89 -33.09
CA LYS A 192 -17.99 16.17 -32.15
C LYS A 192 -18.19 15.67 -30.71
N ARG A 193 -19.39 15.78 -30.15
CA ARG A 193 -19.71 15.31 -28.78
C ARG A 193 -19.71 13.77 -28.68
N VAL A 194 -20.22 13.07 -29.69
CA VAL A 194 -20.21 11.61 -29.77
C VAL A 194 -18.77 11.11 -29.95
N SER A 195 -18.02 11.71 -30.86
CA SER A 195 -16.59 11.42 -31.07
C SER A 195 -15.78 11.57 -29.78
N ALA A 196 -16.04 12.61 -28.98
CA ALA A 196 -15.38 12.83 -27.69
C ALA A 196 -15.69 11.73 -26.67
N VAL A 197 -16.96 11.36 -26.49
CA VAL A 197 -17.35 10.28 -25.58
C VAL A 197 -16.74 8.95 -26.04
N VAL A 198 -16.92 8.57 -27.31
CA VAL A 198 -16.42 7.29 -27.84
C VAL A 198 -14.89 7.21 -27.79
N ALA A 199 -14.15 8.28 -28.10
CA ALA A 199 -12.69 8.27 -28.01
C ALA A 199 -12.19 8.15 -26.56
N VAL A 200 -12.82 8.84 -25.61
CA VAL A 200 -12.49 8.70 -24.18
C VAL A 200 -12.83 7.31 -23.67
N THR A 201 -14.03 6.79 -23.96
CA THR A 201 -14.42 5.43 -23.60
C THR A 201 -13.50 4.39 -24.22
N LEU A 202 -13.10 4.53 -25.49
CA LEU A 202 -12.15 3.63 -26.15
C LEU A 202 -10.80 3.62 -25.44
N VAL A 203 -10.26 4.80 -25.08
CA VAL A 203 -8.97 4.89 -24.39
C VAL A 203 -9.05 4.38 -22.95
N VAL A 204 -10.16 4.60 -22.24
CA VAL A 204 -10.39 4.04 -20.89
C VAL A 204 -10.53 2.51 -20.95
N VAL A 205 -11.36 1.98 -21.86
CA VAL A 205 -11.53 0.52 -22.04
C VAL A 205 -10.22 -0.13 -22.50
N LEU A 206 -9.48 0.49 -23.41
CA LEU A 206 -8.16 0.00 -23.83
C LEU A 206 -7.14 0.05 -22.71
N ALA A 207 -7.14 1.10 -21.87
CA ALA A 207 -6.27 1.17 -20.70
C ALA A 207 -6.63 0.09 -19.67
N MET A 208 -7.91 -0.11 -19.36
CA MET A 208 -8.38 -1.18 -18.46
C MET A 208 -8.08 -2.57 -19.03
N ALA A 209 -8.25 -2.79 -20.34
CA ALA A 209 -7.94 -4.06 -20.99
C ALA A 209 -6.43 -4.31 -21.11
N LEU A 210 -5.61 -3.27 -21.27
CA LEU A 210 -4.15 -3.36 -21.24
C LEU A 210 -3.69 -3.68 -19.81
N ILE A 211 -4.20 -2.98 -18.80
CA ILE A 211 -3.89 -3.23 -17.39
C ILE A 211 -4.30 -4.65 -17.01
N ASN A 212 -5.58 -4.99 -17.08
CA ASN A 212 -6.09 -6.29 -16.63
C ASN A 212 -5.64 -7.45 -17.53
N GLY A 213 -5.42 -7.20 -18.83
CA GLY A 213 -5.25 -8.24 -19.83
C GLY A 213 -3.83 -8.46 -20.35
N VAL A 214 -2.93 -7.50 -20.17
CA VAL A 214 -1.50 -7.60 -20.55
C VAL A 214 -0.60 -7.30 -19.37
N VAL A 215 -0.76 -6.16 -18.68
CA VAL A 215 0.13 -5.79 -17.56
C VAL A 215 -0.04 -6.78 -16.40
N VAL A 216 -1.27 -7.06 -15.96
CA VAL A 216 -1.53 -8.02 -14.87
C VAL A 216 -1.09 -9.42 -15.28
N ARG A 217 -1.37 -9.89 -16.52
CA ARG A 217 -0.92 -11.23 -16.94
C ARG A 217 0.60 -11.33 -17.07
N VAL A 218 1.25 -10.47 -17.85
CA VAL A 218 2.72 -10.51 -18.01
C VAL A 218 3.45 -10.24 -16.69
N ALA A 219 2.91 -9.39 -15.81
CA ALA A 219 3.44 -9.23 -14.46
C ALA A 219 3.26 -10.52 -13.64
N MET A 220 2.05 -11.09 -13.57
CA MET A 220 1.84 -12.34 -12.81
C MET A 220 2.64 -13.51 -13.39
N ASP A 221 2.79 -13.63 -14.70
CA ASP A 221 3.61 -14.66 -15.33
C ASP A 221 5.10 -14.45 -14.98
N PHE A 222 5.61 -13.21 -15.03
CA PHE A 222 6.99 -12.89 -14.63
C PHE A 222 7.22 -13.14 -13.13
N LEU A 223 6.33 -12.64 -12.28
CA LEU A 223 6.41 -12.75 -10.82
C LEU A 223 6.22 -14.19 -10.36
N ASN A 224 5.31 -14.96 -10.96
CA ASN A 224 5.17 -16.40 -10.69
C ASN A 224 6.45 -17.14 -11.07
N ASN A 225 7.05 -16.87 -12.23
CA ASN A 225 8.31 -17.52 -12.61
C ASN A 225 9.48 -17.12 -11.68
N THR A 226 9.60 -15.85 -11.29
CA THR A 226 10.66 -15.40 -10.37
C THR A 226 10.45 -15.89 -8.93
N PHE A 227 9.23 -15.84 -8.39
CA PHE A 227 8.96 -16.29 -7.02
C PHE A 227 8.77 -17.80 -6.90
N SER A 228 8.35 -18.51 -7.95
CA SER A 228 8.46 -19.98 -8.01
C SER A 228 9.92 -20.41 -8.02
N ALA A 229 10.81 -19.73 -8.74
CA ALA A 229 12.25 -20.01 -8.66
C ALA A 229 12.79 -19.81 -7.23
N VAL A 230 12.46 -18.71 -6.55
CA VAL A 230 12.85 -18.47 -5.13
C VAL A 230 12.13 -19.42 -4.16
N ASN A 231 10.94 -19.92 -4.50
CA ASN A 231 10.21 -20.92 -3.71
C ASN A 231 10.81 -22.32 -3.84
N ASN A 232 11.34 -22.65 -5.02
CA ASN A 232 11.86 -23.96 -5.37
C ASN A 232 13.40 -24.03 -5.24
N GLU A 233 14.03 -22.91 -4.85
CA GLU A 233 15.41 -22.83 -4.40
C GLU A 233 15.60 -23.64 -3.10
N GLU A 234 16.47 -24.65 -3.16
CA GLU A 234 16.87 -25.45 -2.00
C GLU A 234 18.13 -24.85 -1.37
N ASN A 235 18.04 -24.42 -0.11
CA ASN A 235 19.19 -23.96 0.65
C ASN A 235 19.95 -25.18 1.23
N PRO A 236 21.23 -25.41 0.89
CA PRO A 236 22.04 -26.49 1.46
C PRO A 236 22.14 -26.47 2.99
N ASP A 237 22.06 -25.28 3.60
CA ASP A 237 22.12 -25.09 5.05
C ASP A 237 20.78 -25.38 5.76
N ASN A 238 19.71 -25.68 5.01
CA ASN A 238 18.40 -26.12 5.54
C ASN A 238 17.98 -27.50 4.99
N PRO A 239 18.67 -28.59 5.38
CA PRO A 239 18.36 -29.95 4.96
C PRO A 239 17.04 -30.48 5.56
N ALA A 240 16.51 -31.54 4.96
CA ALA A 240 15.26 -32.17 5.42
C ALA A 240 15.35 -32.64 6.90
N PRO A 241 14.28 -32.44 7.71
CA PRO A 241 14.25 -32.87 9.11
C PRO A 241 14.53 -34.36 9.28
N THR A 242 15.31 -34.71 10.30
CA THR A 242 15.57 -36.11 10.68
C THR A 242 14.55 -36.67 11.67
N THR A 243 13.74 -35.80 12.29
CA THR A 243 12.62 -36.16 13.18
C THR A 243 11.36 -36.46 12.36
N SER A 244 10.53 -37.38 12.84
CA SER A 244 9.20 -37.66 12.25
C SER A 244 8.11 -36.69 12.74
N LEU A 245 8.45 -35.75 13.63
CA LEU A 245 7.56 -34.72 14.20
C LEU A 245 7.50 -33.41 13.38
N ARG A 246 8.13 -33.39 12.20
CA ARG A 246 8.22 -32.24 11.31
C ARG A 246 8.02 -32.67 9.86
N SER A 247 7.29 -31.86 9.10
CA SER A 247 6.88 -32.22 7.74
C SER A 247 8.06 -32.26 6.77
N GLY A 248 8.01 -33.18 5.81
CA GLY A 248 9.15 -33.52 4.94
C GLY A 248 10.19 -34.45 5.59
N GLY A 249 10.08 -34.76 6.88
CA GLY A 249 10.91 -35.74 7.58
C GLY A 249 10.45 -37.21 7.39
N PRO A 250 11.08 -38.18 8.09
CA PRO A 250 10.79 -39.61 7.92
C PRO A 250 9.32 -39.97 8.17
N GLY A 251 8.67 -40.54 7.13
CA GLY A 251 7.27 -40.95 7.16
C GLY A 251 6.26 -39.87 6.79
N SER A 252 6.70 -38.65 6.49
CA SER A 252 5.89 -37.51 6.05
C SER A 252 5.00 -37.82 4.83
N LEU A 253 3.78 -37.29 4.81
CA LEU A 253 2.87 -37.33 3.66
C LEU A 253 3.25 -36.32 2.56
N VAL A 254 4.16 -35.39 2.84
CA VAL A 254 4.68 -34.36 1.93
C VAL A 254 6.19 -34.48 1.74
N SER A 255 6.74 -34.06 0.60
CA SER A 255 8.20 -34.01 0.40
C SER A 255 8.77 -32.66 0.85
N TRP A 256 10.02 -32.66 1.33
CA TRP A 256 10.74 -31.42 1.72
C TRP A 256 10.79 -30.36 0.61
N ALA A 257 10.98 -30.80 -0.64
CA ALA A 257 10.91 -29.93 -1.81
C ALA A 257 9.51 -29.29 -1.97
N SER A 258 8.44 -30.07 -1.81
CA SER A 258 7.06 -29.60 -2.03
C SER A 258 6.56 -28.55 -1.04
N LEU A 259 7.24 -28.37 0.12
CA LEU A 259 6.88 -27.36 1.12
C LEU A 259 7.08 -25.91 0.63
N GLY A 260 7.90 -25.71 -0.41
CA GLY A 260 8.38 -24.39 -0.81
C GLY A 260 9.36 -23.78 0.20
N ASN A 261 10.05 -22.71 -0.20
CA ASN A 261 11.13 -22.10 0.59
C ASN A 261 10.62 -21.60 1.96
N GLN A 262 9.47 -20.93 2.00
CA GLN A 262 8.88 -20.46 3.27
C GLN A 262 8.39 -21.62 4.16
N GLY A 263 7.86 -22.70 3.59
CA GLY A 263 7.51 -23.90 4.33
C GLY A 263 8.75 -24.61 4.91
N ARG A 264 9.82 -24.75 4.12
CA ARG A 264 11.12 -25.26 4.60
C ARG A 264 11.73 -24.37 5.69
N ALA A 265 11.63 -23.05 5.57
CA ALA A 265 12.09 -22.12 6.60
C ALA A 265 11.27 -22.26 7.90
N PHE A 266 9.94 -22.35 7.81
CA PHE A 266 9.07 -22.53 8.96
C PHE A 266 9.29 -23.86 9.69
N VAL A 267 9.37 -24.97 8.94
CA VAL A 267 9.52 -26.33 9.48
C VAL A 267 10.96 -26.66 9.87
N GLY A 268 11.97 -25.99 9.26
CA GLY A 268 13.37 -26.11 9.65
C GLY A 268 13.70 -25.35 10.94
N GLY A 269 13.16 -24.14 11.12
CA GLY A 269 13.42 -23.28 12.28
C GLY A 269 12.71 -23.69 13.59
N GLY A 270 12.51 -22.72 14.47
CA GLY A 270 11.83 -22.89 15.75
C GLY A 270 12.70 -23.41 16.89
N ALA A 271 12.25 -23.19 18.12
CA ALA A 271 13.04 -23.47 19.32
C ALA A 271 13.27 -24.99 19.52
N THR A 272 14.52 -25.39 19.73
CA THR A 272 14.84 -26.80 20.01
C THR A 272 14.37 -27.22 21.40
N ALA A 273 14.13 -28.52 21.59
CA ALA A 273 13.83 -29.08 22.91
C ALA A 273 14.93 -28.79 23.95
N GLN A 274 16.17 -28.52 23.52
CA GLN A 274 17.26 -28.13 24.41
C GLN A 274 17.10 -26.69 24.90
N GLU A 275 16.81 -25.74 24.01
CA GLU A 275 16.59 -24.33 24.35
C GLU A 275 15.32 -24.13 25.18
N LEU A 276 14.24 -24.81 24.82
CA LEU A 276 12.99 -24.86 25.59
C LEU A 276 13.25 -25.36 27.03
N SER A 277 13.97 -26.48 27.16
CA SER A 277 14.36 -27.03 28.47
C SER A 277 15.26 -26.05 29.25
N ALA A 278 16.22 -25.42 28.58
CA ALA A 278 17.12 -24.43 29.18
C ALA A 278 16.39 -23.14 29.61
N PHE A 279 15.31 -22.76 28.92
CA PHE A 279 14.50 -21.60 29.23
C PHE A 279 13.56 -21.84 30.42
N ASN A 280 12.80 -22.94 30.39
CA ASN A 280 11.79 -23.27 31.40
C ASN A 280 12.34 -24.00 32.63
N LYS A 281 13.55 -24.58 32.55
CA LYS A 281 14.18 -25.42 33.60
C LYS A 281 13.43 -26.73 33.89
N THR A 282 12.70 -27.23 32.90
CA THR A 282 11.97 -28.50 32.90
C THR A 282 12.15 -29.21 31.55
N PRO A 283 12.25 -30.55 31.48
CA PRO A 283 12.34 -31.25 30.21
C PRO A 283 11.23 -30.84 29.24
N ALA A 284 11.61 -30.44 28.04
CA ALA A 284 10.70 -30.05 26.96
C ALA A 284 10.36 -31.24 26.06
N THR A 285 9.23 -31.12 25.36
CA THR A 285 8.91 -31.97 24.21
C THR A 285 9.41 -31.27 22.94
N GLU A 286 9.74 -32.02 21.88
CA GLU A 286 10.02 -31.41 20.57
C GLU A 286 8.71 -30.84 19.98
N PRO A 287 8.65 -29.55 19.59
CA PRO A 287 7.46 -28.97 18.95
C PRO A 287 7.12 -29.65 17.62
N ILE A 288 5.83 -29.74 17.31
CA ILE A 288 5.36 -30.19 15.99
C ILE A 288 5.12 -28.99 15.09
N ARG A 289 5.64 -29.05 13.86
CA ARG A 289 5.42 -28.06 12.80
C ARG A 289 4.97 -28.76 11.52
N ALA A 290 3.65 -28.83 11.37
CA ALA A 290 2.95 -29.42 10.25
C ALA A 290 2.78 -28.39 9.11
N TYR A 291 3.18 -28.74 7.90
CA TYR A 291 3.08 -27.83 6.75
C TYR A 291 2.84 -28.56 5.43
N ALA A 292 2.00 -28.00 4.56
CA ALA A 292 1.88 -28.43 3.16
C ALA A 292 2.09 -27.23 2.22
N GLY A 293 3.05 -27.33 1.29
CA GLY A 293 3.32 -26.29 0.32
C GLY A 293 2.38 -26.35 -0.90
N LEU A 294 2.54 -25.39 -1.82
CA LEU A 294 1.61 -25.24 -2.93
C LEU A 294 1.67 -26.43 -3.91
N GLU A 295 2.83 -27.06 -4.02
CA GLU A 295 3.08 -28.24 -4.85
C GLU A 295 2.80 -29.57 -4.10
N SER A 296 2.37 -29.53 -2.84
CA SER A 296 2.09 -30.75 -2.05
C SER A 296 0.76 -31.44 -2.42
N ALA A 297 -0.22 -30.73 -3.00
CA ALA A 297 -1.51 -31.29 -3.44
C ALA A 297 -2.24 -30.41 -4.46
N ASP A 298 -3.15 -31.02 -5.23
CA ASP A 298 -3.96 -30.32 -6.25
C ASP A 298 -5.03 -29.39 -5.63
N GLY A 299 -4.59 -28.19 -5.25
CA GLY A 299 -5.44 -27.05 -4.91
C GLY A 299 -5.82 -26.94 -3.42
N ILE A 300 -6.18 -25.71 -3.03
CA ILE A 300 -6.28 -25.23 -1.65
C ILE A 300 -6.94 -26.22 -0.66
N LYS A 301 -8.08 -26.81 -1.02
CA LYS A 301 -8.81 -27.74 -0.13
C LYS A 301 -8.10 -29.08 0.05
N ALA A 302 -7.39 -29.57 -0.97
CA ALA A 302 -6.60 -30.79 -0.88
C ALA A 302 -5.33 -30.55 -0.05
N THR A 303 -4.68 -29.38 -0.22
CA THR A 303 -3.51 -28.96 0.55
C THR A 303 -3.84 -28.76 2.03
N ALA A 304 -4.97 -28.13 2.35
CA ALA A 304 -5.48 -27.96 3.72
C ALA A 304 -5.73 -29.30 4.43
N GLU A 305 -6.42 -30.22 3.75
CA GLU A 305 -6.75 -31.55 4.27
C GLU A 305 -5.51 -32.47 4.34
N LEU A 306 -4.50 -32.23 3.49
CA LEU A 306 -3.18 -32.86 3.61
C LEU A 306 -2.39 -32.35 4.81
N ALA A 307 -2.31 -31.04 5.04
CA ALA A 307 -1.69 -30.46 6.23
C ALA A 307 -2.35 -30.93 7.53
N ALA A 308 -3.68 -31.07 7.53
CA ALA A 308 -4.42 -31.57 8.69
C ALA A 308 -4.18 -33.07 8.96
N ARG A 309 -3.96 -33.90 7.92
CA ARG A 309 -3.48 -35.30 8.08
C ARG A 309 -2.04 -35.37 8.54
N GLU A 310 -1.18 -34.47 8.09
CA GLU A 310 0.24 -34.46 8.47
C GLU A 310 0.40 -34.09 9.95
N LEU A 311 -0.33 -33.07 10.42
CA LEU A 311 -0.49 -32.75 11.85
C LEU A 311 -0.96 -33.97 12.68
N GLU A 312 -1.93 -34.72 12.16
CA GLU A 312 -2.47 -35.92 12.81
C GLU A 312 -1.44 -37.05 12.85
N ARG A 313 -0.69 -37.27 11.75
CA ARG A 313 0.43 -38.22 11.65
C ARG A 313 1.58 -37.89 12.61
N GLU A 314 1.90 -36.61 12.78
CA GLU A 314 2.92 -36.11 13.70
C GLU A 314 2.49 -36.24 15.18
N GLY A 315 1.23 -36.61 15.44
CA GLY A 315 0.67 -36.74 16.79
C GLY A 315 0.23 -35.40 17.40
N GLY A 316 0.02 -34.37 16.56
CA GLY A 316 -0.29 -33.01 17.00
C GLY A 316 -1.58 -32.89 17.79
N LEU A 317 -2.57 -33.74 17.50
CA LEU A 317 -3.82 -33.84 18.26
C LEU A 317 -3.64 -34.25 19.74
N HIS A 318 -2.47 -34.80 20.11
CA HIS A 318 -2.16 -35.19 21.49
C HIS A 318 -1.36 -34.14 22.27
N ARG A 319 -1.07 -32.97 21.68
CA ARG A 319 -0.39 -31.86 22.37
C ARG A 319 -1.36 -30.99 23.18
N LYS A 320 -0.85 -30.19 24.11
CA LYS A 320 -1.69 -29.26 24.90
C LYS A 320 -2.31 -28.14 24.07
N VAL A 321 -1.65 -27.72 22.98
CA VAL A 321 -2.13 -26.69 22.06
C VAL A 321 -1.96 -27.15 20.61
N VAL A 322 -3.04 -27.08 19.83
CA VAL A 322 -3.02 -27.08 18.36
C VAL A 322 -3.25 -25.65 17.89
N ALA A 323 -2.33 -25.11 17.10
CA ALA A 323 -2.41 -23.76 16.57
C ALA A 323 -2.52 -23.78 15.04
N VAL A 324 -3.61 -23.24 14.51
CA VAL A 324 -3.81 -23.08 13.06
C VAL A 324 -3.25 -21.72 12.66
N ALA A 325 -2.05 -21.73 12.08
CA ALA A 325 -1.39 -20.55 11.55
C ALA A 325 -1.87 -20.31 10.11
N THR A 326 -2.32 -19.10 9.78
CA THR A 326 -2.67 -18.73 8.41
C THR A 326 -1.59 -17.86 7.80
N THR A 327 -1.08 -18.28 6.65
CA THR A 327 0.07 -17.68 5.96
C THR A 327 -0.25 -16.39 5.21
N THR A 328 0.78 -15.57 5.02
CA THR A 328 0.79 -14.59 3.92
C THR A 328 1.04 -15.29 2.59
N GLY A 329 0.81 -14.62 1.45
CA GLY A 329 0.75 -15.25 0.13
C GLY A 329 1.87 -16.25 -0.21
N THR A 330 3.13 -15.92 0.07
CA THR A 330 4.31 -16.78 -0.18
C THR A 330 4.39 -18.04 0.68
N GLY A 331 3.48 -18.23 1.65
CA GLY A 331 3.61 -19.27 2.69
C GLY A 331 4.40 -18.81 3.93
N TRP A 332 4.72 -17.52 4.05
CA TRP A 332 5.43 -17.01 5.24
C TRP A 332 4.51 -16.87 6.46
N ILE A 333 5.06 -17.19 7.63
CA ILE A 333 4.49 -17.11 8.98
C ILE A 333 5.48 -16.34 9.85
N ASN A 334 4.99 -15.43 10.70
CA ASN A 334 5.84 -14.76 11.69
C ASN A 334 6.34 -15.77 12.74
N GLN A 335 7.65 -16.04 12.78
CA GLN A 335 8.24 -17.01 13.71
C GLN A 335 7.94 -16.66 15.17
N ALA A 336 7.88 -15.37 15.54
CA ALA A 336 7.56 -14.94 16.89
C ALA A 336 6.20 -15.45 17.37
N GLU A 337 5.20 -15.53 16.49
CA GLU A 337 3.85 -16.02 16.81
C GLU A 337 3.83 -17.53 17.06
N ALA A 338 4.74 -18.28 16.43
CA ALA A 338 4.94 -19.71 16.63
C ALA A 338 5.80 -19.99 17.87
N ASP A 339 7.02 -19.44 17.92
CA ASP A 339 8.00 -19.66 18.98
C ASP A 339 7.45 -19.28 20.36
N ALA A 340 6.66 -18.19 20.45
CA ALA A 340 6.07 -17.78 21.71
C ALA A 340 5.12 -18.83 22.30
N LEU A 341 4.38 -19.59 21.48
CA LEU A 341 3.58 -20.73 21.94
C LEU A 341 4.47 -21.88 22.41
N GLU A 342 5.52 -22.20 21.66
CA GLU A 342 6.46 -23.28 21.96
C GLU A 342 7.17 -23.04 23.30
N TYR A 343 7.71 -21.83 23.51
CA TYR A 343 8.30 -21.43 24.80
C TYR A 343 7.28 -21.44 25.95
N MET A 344 6.03 -21.02 25.72
CA MET A 344 4.98 -20.99 26.74
C MET A 344 4.50 -22.36 27.21
N TYR A 345 4.46 -23.35 26.31
CA TYR A 345 4.01 -24.72 26.61
C TYR A 345 5.16 -25.74 26.69
N ASN A 346 6.42 -25.26 26.68
CA ASN A 346 7.64 -26.07 26.72
C ASN A 346 7.72 -27.14 25.61
N GLY A 347 7.32 -26.72 24.40
CA GLY A 347 7.22 -27.56 23.20
C GLY A 347 6.06 -28.54 23.16
N ASP A 348 5.15 -28.50 24.14
CA ASP A 348 3.89 -29.26 24.11
C ASP A 348 2.82 -28.58 23.22
N THR A 349 3.23 -28.37 21.97
CA THR A 349 2.53 -27.63 20.92
C THR A 349 2.58 -28.37 19.60
N ALA A 350 1.57 -28.14 18.77
CA ALA A 350 1.58 -28.49 17.37
C ALA A 350 1.02 -27.34 16.54
N ILE A 351 1.80 -26.83 15.61
CA ILE A 351 1.44 -25.71 14.75
C ILE A 351 1.24 -26.24 13.33
N VAL A 352 0.12 -25.90 12.70
CA VAL A 352 -0.24 -26.37 11.36
C VAL A 352 -0.49 -25.21 10.42
N SER A 353 0.03 -25.32 9.20
CA SER A 353 -0.19 -24.32 8.15
C SER A 353 -0.10 -24.88 6.73
N MET A 354 -0.30 -24.01 5.74
CA MET A 354 -0.18 -24.35 4.32
C MET A 354 0.18 -23.12 3.48
N GLN A 355 0.74 -23.36 2.29
CA GLN A 355 0.91 -22.36 1.24
C GLN A 355 -0.33 -22.34 0.32
N TYR A 356 -0.68 -21.17 -0.22
CA TYR A 356 -1.74 -21.03 -1.25
C TYR A 356 -1.33 -20.18 -2.46
N SER A 357 -0.15 -19.55 -2.46
CA SER A 357 0.32 -18.67 -3.53
C SER A 357 1.86 -18.60 -3.58
N PHE A 358 2.38 -17.96 -4.63
CA PHE A 358 3.79 -17.57 -4.75
C PHE A 358 4.00 -16.06 -4.53
N LEU A 359 2.93 -15.28 -4.39
CA LEU A 359 2.99 -13.82 -4.44
C LEU A 359 3.37 -13.19 -3.07
N PRO A 360 4.29 -12.19 -3.03
CA PRO A 360 4.64 -11.45 -1.82
C PRO A 360 3.43 -10.81 -1.13
N SER A 361 3.46 -10.75 0.21
CA SER A 361 2.37 -10.28 1.07
C SER A 361 1.72 -8.96 0.61
N TRP A 362 2.52 -7.92 0.34
CA TRP A 362 2.06 -6.60 -0.11
C TRP A 362 1.35 -6.61 -1.46
N LEU A 363 1.65 -7.57 -2.33
CA LEU A 363 1.03 -7.72 -3.64
C LEU A 363 -0.21 -8.61 -3.57
N SER A 364 -0.12 -9.73 -2.85
CA SER A 364 -1.24 -10.64 -2.56
C SER A 364 -2.41 -9.91 -1.91
N PHE A 365 -2.11 -8.97 -1.01
CA PHE A 365 -3.06 -8.04 -0.40
C PHE A 365 -3.94 -7.27 -1.40
N LEU A 366 -3.43 -6.97 -2.60
CA LEU A 366 -4.20 -6.25 -3.63
C LEU A 366 -5.04 -7.17 -4.52
N VAL A 367 -4.62 -8.43 -4.72
CA VAL A 367 -5.11 -9.29 -5.83
C VAL A 367 -5.59 -10.69 -5.43
N ASP A 368 -5.13 -11.24 -4.31
CA ASP A 368 -5.18 -12.67 -4.00
C ASP A 368 -6.11 -13.02 -2.82
N LYS A 369 -6.98 -12.07 -2.46
CA LYS A 369 -7.86 -12.10 -1.29
C LYS A 369 -8.72 -13.36 -1.22
N GLU A 370 -9.30 -13.79 -2.33
CA GLU A 370 -10.19 -14.95 -2.34
C GLU A 370 -9.44 -16.26 -2.05
N ASN A 371 -8.18 -16.40 -2.47
CA ASN A 371 -7.38 -17.58 -2.16
C ASN A 371 -6.95 -17.60 -0.68
N ALA A 372 -6.52 -16.47 -0.13
CA ALA A 372 -6.25 -16.35 1.32
C ALA A 372 -7.48 -16.69 2.17
N ARG A 373 -8.67 -16.20 1.76
CA ARG A 373 -9.96 -16.50 2.39
C ARG A 373 -10.29 -17.99 2.33
N GLN A 374 -10.11 -18.64 1.17
CA GLN A 374 -10.36 -20.07 1.01
C GLN A 374 -9.34 -20.93 1.76
N ALA A 375 -8.07 -20.53 1.85
CA ALA A 375 -7.01 -21.27 2.52
C ALA A 375 -7.21 -21.32 4.04
N GLY A 376 -7.38 -20.15 4.68
CA GLY A 376 -7.66 -20.09 6.12
C GLY A 376 -8.95 -20.83 6.49
N GLN A 377 -10.02 -20.66 5.69
CA GLN A 377 -11.26 -21.41 5.86
C GLN A 377 -11.06 -22.93 5.74
N ALA A 378 -10.41 -23.41 4.68
CA ALA A 378 -10.23 -24.84 4.45
C ALA A 378 -9.35 -25.49 5.53
N LEU A 379 -8.23 -24.84 5.90
CA LEU A 379 -7.30 -25.33 6.91
C LEU A 379 -7.96 -25.41 8.28
N PHE A 380 -8.66 -24.36 8.71
CA PHE A 380 -9.31 -24.36 10.02
C PHE A 380 -10.44 -25.39 10.10
N GLU A 381 -11.26 -25.58 9.06
CA GLU A 381 -12.29 -26.62 9.08
C GLU A 381 -11.69 -28.04 9.12
N ALA A 382 -10.63 -28.31 8.35
CA ALA A 382 -9.97 -29.63 8.31
C ALA A 382 -9.32 -30.01 9.66
N VAL A 383 -8.76 -29.05 10.38
CA VAL A 383 -8.16 -29.25 11.71
C VAL A 383 -9.22 -29.27 12.80
N SER A 384 -10.19 -28.34 12.77
CA SER A 384 -11.24 -28.26 13.78
C SER A 384 -12.20 -29.45 13.73
N ALA A 385 -12.42 -30.06 12.56
CA ALA A 385 -13.16 -31.33 12.44
C ALA A 385 -12.50 -32.46 13.24
N ARG A 386 -11.17 -32.61 13.15
CA ARG A 386 -10.38 -33.62 13.88
C ARG A 386 -10.44 -33.39 15.38
N VAL A 387 -10.20 -32.16 15.83
CA VAL A 387 -10.29 -31.79 17.25
C VAL A 387 -11.69 -32.03 17.82
N ARG A 388 -12.76 -31.74 17.06
CA ARG A 388 -14.14 -32.01 17.51
C ARG A 388 -14.48 -33.50 17.57
N ALA A 389 -13.90 -34.33 16.71
CA ALA A 389 -14.08 -35.79 16.74
C ALA A 389 -13.50 -36.45 18.00
N MET A 390 -12.51 -35.82 18.65
CA MET A 390 -11.98 -36.28 19.94
C MET A 390 -13.00 -36.07 21.09
N PRO A 391 -13.00 -36.94 22.12
CA PRO A 391 -13.77 -36.70 23.34
C PRO A 391 -13.34 -35.41 24.05
N GLU A 392 -14.30 -34.65 24.54
CA GLU A 392 -14.09 -33.28 25.06
C GLU A 392 -13.01 -33.16 26.15
N ALA A 393 -12.97 -34.13 27.07
CA ALA A 393 -12.01 -34.16 28.18
C ALA A 393 -10.53 -34.37 27.77
N VAL A 394 -10.25 -34.68 26.49
CA VAL A 394 -8.89 -34.90 25.97
C VAL A 394 -8.58 -34.06 24.73
N ARG A 395 -9.40 -33.03 24.42
CA ARG A 395 -9.12 -32.13 23.30
C ARG A 395 -7.90 -31.24 23.58
N PRO A 396 -7.03 -31.00 22.58
CA PRO A 396 -6.06 -29.91 22.66
C PRO A 396 -6.79 -28.56 22.73
N LYS A 397 -6.15 -27.53 23.30
CA LYS A 397 -6.60 -26.16 23.06
C LYS A 397 -6.44 -25.84 21.58
N LEU A 398 -7.48 -25.37 20.90
CA LEU A 398 -7.43 -25.00 19.50
C LEU A 398 -7.34 -23.48 19.37
N VAL A 399 -6.22 -22.94 18.90
CA VAL A 399 -6.05 -21.50 18.63
C VAL A 399 -5.85 -21.21 17.15
N VAL A 400 -6.12 -19.96 16.75
CA VAL A 400 -5.83 -19.45 15.40
C VAL A 400 -4.91 -18.24 15.47
N PHE A 401 -4.03 -18.09 14.48
CA PHE A 401 -3.25 -16.86 14.34
C PHE A 401 -2.83 -16.54 12.91
N GLY A 402 -2.36 -15.30 12.71
CA GLY A 402 -1.67 -14.87 11.50
C GLY A 402 -1.45 -13.36 11.48
N GLU A 403 -0.37 -12.96 10.81
CA GLU A 403 -0.01 -11.57 10.56
C GLU A 403 -0.44 -11.10 9.16
N SER A 404 -0.76 -9.81 8.99
CA SER A 404 -0.99 -9.20 7.68
C SER A 404 -2.17 -9.87 6.93
N LEU A 405 -2.00 -10.22 5.65
CA LEU A 405 -2.95 -11.06 4.89
C LEU A 405 -3.24 -12.43 5.56
N GLY A 406 -2.32 -12.94 6.37
CA GLY A 406 -2.53 -14.12 7.21
C GLY A 406 -3.63 -13.91 8.26
N SER A 407 -3.71 -12.71 8.87
CA SER A 407 -4.80 -12.36 9.77
C SER A 407 -6.17 -12.42 9.07
N PHE A 408 -6.25 -11.84 7.86
CA PHE A 408 -7.47 -11.85 7.04
C PHE A 408 -7.94 -13.28 6.72
N GLY A 409 -7.00 -14.15 6.31
CA GLY A 409 -7.31 -15.57 6.11
C GLY A 409 -7.73 -16.27 7.41
N GLY A 410 -7.11 -15.91 8.53
CA GLY A 410 -7.44 -16.42 9.86
C GLY A 410 -8.82 -16.00 10.39
N GLU A 411 -9.37 -14.86 9.96
CA GLU A 411 -10.75 -14.43 10.27
C GLU A 411 -11.81 -15.18 9.42
N ALA A 412 -11.44 -15.62 8.21
CA ALA A 412 -12.35 -16.19 7.22
C ALA A 412 -13.22 -17.39 7.65
N PRO A 413 -12.79 -18.30 8.56
CA PRO A 413 -13.64 -19.39 9.06
C PRO A 413 -14.76 -18.93 10.01
N PHE A 414 -14.70 -17.69 10.49
CA PHE A 414 -15.51 -17.21 11.61
C PHE A 414 -16.50 -16.13 11.23
N LEU A 415 -16.08 -15.15 10.41
CA LEU A 415 -16.87 -13.98 9.98
C LEU A 415 -17.35 -13.04 11.11
N SER A 416 -17.30 -13.44 12.39
CA SER A 416 -17.64 -12.60 13.54
C SER A 416 -16.94 -13.05 14.83
N VAL A 417 -16.77 -12.12 15.77
CA VAL A 417 -16.09 -12.33 17.07
C VAL A 417 -16.72 -13.49 17.85
N ASN A 418 -18.05 -13.58 17.84
CA ASN A 418 -18.80 -14.65 18.52
C ASN A 418 -18.48 -16.04 17.98
N ASN A 419 -18.17 -16.16 16.68
CA ASN A 419 -17.83 -17.43 16.07
C ASN A 419 -16.40 -17.89 16.41
N ILE A 420 -15.47 -17.00 16.73
CA ILE A 420 -14.19 -17.39 17.33
C ILE A 420 -14.43 -17.89 18.77
N VAL A 421 -15.15 -17.10 19.57
CA VAL A 421 -15.54 -17.42 20.96
C VAL A 421 -16.26 -18.78 21.09
N ALA A 422 -16.98 -19.22 20.04
CA ALA A 422 -17.67 -20.51 20.01
C ALA A 422 -16.85 -21.67 19.39
N ARG A 423 -15.65 -21.43 18.84
CA ARG A 423 -14.91 -22.41 18.02
C ARG A 423 -13.40 -22.53 18.31
N THR A 424 -12.82 -21.65 19.12
CA THR A 424 -11.39 -21.68 19.50
C THR A 424 -11.22 -21.40 21.01
N ASP A 425 -10.05 -21.74 21.56
CA ASP A 425 -9.61 -21.35 22.91
C ASP A 425 -8.99 -19.95 22.97
N GLY A 426 -8.71 -19.36 21.80
CA GLY A 426 -8.21 -18.00 21.63
C GLY A 426 -7.78 -17.68 20.20
N ALA A 427 -7.41 -16.42 19.96
CA ALA A 427 -6.88 -15.94 18.69
C ALA A 427 -5.87 -14.79 18.87
N LEU A 428 -4.88 -14.72 17.97
CA LEU A 428 -3.94 -13.62 17.83
C LEU A 428 -3.87 -13.16 16.37
N PHE A 429 -4.13 -11.89 16.11
CA PHE A 429 -4.06 -11.31 14.77
C PHE A 429 -3.17 -10.06 14.79
N SER A 430 -2.13 -10.05 13.95
CA SER A 430 -1.11 -9.00 13.93
C SER A 430 -1.18 -8.20 12.64
N GLY A 431 -1.15 -6.86 12.72
CA GLY A 431 -1.28 -5.98 11.55
C GLY A 431 -2.51 -6.28 10.68
N PRO A 432 -3.73 -6.28 11.24
CA PRO A 432 -4.97 -6.51 10.49
C PRO A 432 -5.13 -5.48 9.37
N THR A 433 -5.74 -5.89 8.26
CA THR A 433 -5.79 -5.11 7.01
C THR A 433 -7.20 -4.55 6.75
N PHE A 434 -7.36 -3.57 5.84
CA PHE A 434 -8.70 -3.09 5.44
C PHE A 434 -9.62 -4.15 4.79
N ASN A 435 -9.14 -5.37 4.56
CA ASN A 435 -9.97 -6.48 4.08
C ASN A 435 -10.58 -7.31 5.23
N ASN A 436 -10.03 -7.21 6.45
CA ASN A 436 -10.46 -7.94 7.63
C ASN A 436 -11.86 -7.47 8.05
N SER A 437 -12.89 -8.17 7.59
CA SER A 437 -14.28 -7.73 7.78
C SER A 437 -14.71 -7.73 9.25
N MET A 438 -14.17 -8.65 10.07
CA MET A 438 -14.49 -8.74 11.49
C MET A 438 -13.71 -7.70 12.30
N TRP A 439 -12.46 -7.40 11.92
CA TRP A 439 -11.71 -6.26 12.46
C TRP A 439 -12.41 -4.93 12.15
N LEU A 440 -12.85 -4.72 10.90
CA LEU A 440 -13.62 -3.54 10.50
C LEU A 440 -14.95 -3.45 11.25
N GLU A 441 -15.69 -4.55 11.37
CA GLU A 441 -16.96 -4.57 12.11
C GLU A 441 -16.76 -4.19 13.59
N ALA A 442 -15.73 -4.72 14.25
CA ALA A 442 -15.41 -4.39 15.63
C ALA A 442 -14.85 -2.96 15.82
N THR A 443 -14.21 -2.40 14.79
CA THR A 443 -13.66 -1.03 14.80
C THR A 443 -14.72 0.04 14.44
N HIS A 444 -15.68 -0.30 13.59
CA HIS A 444 -16.83 0.55 13.27
C HIS A 444 -17.86 0.56 14.39
N ASN A 445 -18.15 -0.59 15.00
CA ASN A 445 -19.06 -0.73 16.14
C ASN A 445 -18.33 -0.59 17.50
N ARG A 446 -17.27 0.26 17.54
CA ARG A 446 -16.47 0.50 18.75
C ARG A 446 -17.26 1.28 19.80
N ASP A 447 -16.98 1.00 21.07
CA ASP A 447 -17.59 1.67 22.23
C ASP A 447 -17.27 3.19 22.18
N ASP A 448 -18.26 4.01 22.55
CA ASP A 448 -18.19 5.49 22.52
C ASP A 448 -16.94 6.03 23.24
N GLY A 449 -16.23 6.94 22.56
CA GLY A 449 -15.00 7.57 23.08
C GLY A 449 -13.73 6.74 22.94
N SER A 450 -13.79 5.51 22.39
CA SER A 450 -12.60 4.77 21.97
C SER A 450 -12.18 5.17 20.53
N PRO A 451 -10.88 5.36 20.25
CA PRO A 451 -10.41 5.81 18.93
C PRO A 451 -10.26 4.65 17.94
N GLU A 452 -10.33 4.93 16.63
CA GLU A 452 -10.12 3.97 15.53
C GLU A 452 -8.75 3.29 15.61
N VAL A 453 -7.70 4.02 16.04
CA VAL A 453 -6.35 3.45 16.21
C VAL A 453 -6.23 2.45 17.36
N LEU A 454 -7.15 2.49 18.33
CA LEU A 454 -7.14 1.62 19.50
C LEU A 454 -8.57 1.47 20.07
N PRO A 455 -9.46 0.74 19.36
CA PRO A 455 -10.88 0.68 19.72
C PRO A 455 -11.12 -0.21 20.95
N ILE A 456 -12.26 0.00 21.61
CA ILE A 456 -12.86 -0.93 22.56
C ILE A 456 -14.11 -1.47 21.87
N TYR A 457 -14.40 -2.77 22.02
CA TYR A 457 -15.56 -3.41 21.40
C TYR A 457 -16.25 -4.34 22.40
N ASP A 458 -17.57 -4.22 22.54
CA ASP A 458 -18.41 -4.94 23.50
C ASP A 458 -17.82 -4.87 24.92
N GLN A 459 -17.51 -3.65 25.40
CA GLN A 459 -16.86 -3.40 26.70
C GLN A 459 -15.52 -4.13 26.91
N GLY A 460 -14.87 -4.56 25.82
CA GLY A 460 -13.71 -5.44 25.91
C GLY A 460 -14.04 -6.79 26.57
N LYS A 461 -15.20 -7.36 26.30
CA LYS A 461 -15.61 -8.65 26.89
C LYS A 461 -14.74 -9.81 26.42
N ASN A 462 -14.45 -9.92 25.11
CA ASN A 462 -13.62 -10.99 24.55
C ASN A 462 -12.41 -10.49 23.72
N VAL A 463 -12.46 -9.27 23.18
CA VAL A 463 -11.41 -8.71 22.29
C VAL A 463 -10.55 -7.68 23.04
N ARG A 464 -9.24 -7.64 22.77
CA ARG A 464 -8.34 -6.51 23.09
C ARG A 464 -7.67 -6.04 21.81
N PHE A 465 -7.76 -4.74 21.54
CA PHE A 465 -6.91 -4.04 20.58
C PHE A 465 -5.72 -3.45 21.33
N VAL A 466 -4.53 -3.71 20.84
CA VAL A 466 -3.27 -3.56 21.57
C VAL A 466 -2.22 -2.94 20.64
N SER A 467 -1.66 -1.80 21.06
CA SER A 467 -0.54 -1.16 20.39
C SER A 467 0.74 -1.25 21.24
N ARG A 468 0.59 -1.30 22.57
CA ARG A 468 1.65 -1.59 23.55
C ARG A 468 1.16 -2.52 24.66
N PRO A 469 2.04 -3.22 25.39
CA PRO A 469 1.64 -4.25 26.38
C PRO A 469 0.69 -3.76 27.50
N GLU A 470 0.68 -2.46 27.82
CA GLU A 470 -0.30 -1.86 28.74
C GLU A 470 -1.76 -1.95 28.25
N ASP A 471 -1.99 -1.94 26.94
CA ASP A 471 -3.34 -1.90 26.34
C ASP A 471 -4.12 -3.21 26.57
N LEU A 472 -3.43 -4.32 26.87
CA LEU A 472 -4.05 -5.58 27.31
C LEU A 472 -4.90 -5.43 28.59
N LYS A 473 -4.68 -4.35 29.35
CA LYS A 473 -5.44 -3.99 30.58
C LYS A 473 -6.55 -2.97 30.32
N ARG A 474 -6.85 -2.64 29.05
CA ARG A 474 -7.81 -1.60 28.65
C ARG A 474 -8.92 -2.20 27.76
N PRO A 475 -10.20 -2.09 28.15
CA PRO A 475 -10.71 -1.55 29.40
C PRO A 475 -10.37 -2.44 30.61
N ALA A 476 -10.56 -1.87 31.80
CA ALA A 476 -10.29 -2.52 33.09
C ALA A 476 -11.32 -3.62 33.43
N ASP A 477 -12.41 -3.69 32.68
CA ASP A 477 -13.50 -4.66 32.84
C ASP A 477 -13.05 -6.12 32.62
N PRO A 478 -13.76 -7.11 33.22
CA PRO A 478 -13.32 -8.50 33.20
C PRO A 478 -13.26 -9.11 31.79
N TRP A 479 -12.04 -9.34 31.30
CA TRP A 479 -11.81 -10.00 30.02
C TRP A 479 -12.14 -11.49 30.10
N ALA A 480 -13.27 -11.88 29.51
CA ALA A 480 -13.77 -13.26 29.47
C ALA A 480 -12.87 -14.19 28.64
N ARG A 481 -13.25 -15.47 28.55
CA ARG A 481 -12.62 -16.48 27.69
C ARG A 481 -13.66 -17.05 26.71
N PRO A 482 -13.28 -17.50 25.50
CA PRO A 482 -11.98 -17.37 24.84
C PRO A 482 -11.53 -15.91 24.64
N ARG A 483 -10.23 -15.71 24.38
CA ARG A 483 -9.60 -14.38 24.29
C ARG A 483 -9.04 -14.11 22.90
N ILE A 484 -9.24 -12.90 22.41
CA ILE A 484 -8.84 -12.45 21.08
C ILE A 484 -7.98 -11.19 21.23
N VAL A 485 -6.80 -11.16 20.62
CA VAL A 485 -5.95 -9.97 20.57
C VAL A 485 -5.74 -9.55 19.12
N TYR A 486 -5.95 -8.27 18.86
CA TYR A 486 -5.43 -7.56 17.69
C TYR A 486 -4.19 -6.75 18.09
N LEU A 487 -3.04 -7.08 17.51
CA LEU A 487 -1.84 -6.23 17.57
C LEU A 487 -1.89 -5.24 16.40
N GLN A 488 -1.91 -3.94 16.69
CA GLN A 488 -1.93 -2.88 15.67
C GLN A 488 -1.17 -1.62 16.13
N HIS A 489 -0.26 -1.11 15.31
CA HIS A 489 0.42 0.16 15.53
C HIS A 489 -0.29 1.30 14.80
N ALA A 490 -0.37 2.50 15.37
CA ALA A 490 -1.00 3.63 14.65
C ALA A 490 -0.14 4.09 13.46
N SER A 491 1.15 3.75 13.44
CA SER A 491 2.06 3.94 12.31
C SER A 491 2.03 2.82 11.25
N ASP A 492 1.21 1.77 11.39
CA ASP A 492 1.17 0.66 10.43
C ASP A 492 0.46 1.02 9.12
N PRO A 493 1.18 1.22 7.99
CA PRO A 493 0.55 1.58 6.72
C PRO A 493 -0.26 0.44 6.10
N ILE A 494 -0.06 -0.82 6.52
CA ILE A 494 -0.82 -1.98 6.02
C ILE A 494 -2.22 -2.02 6.62
N ALA A 495 -2.36 -1.62 7.87
CA ALA A 495 -3.65 -1.47 8.54
C ALA A 495 -4.42 -0.24 8.03
N TRP A 496 -3.75 0.91 7.94
CA TRP A 496 -4.39 2.19 7.67
C TRP A 496 -4.55 2.54 6.17
N PHE A 497 -4.01 1.74 5.25
CA PHE A 497 -4.26 1.90 3.82
C PHE A 497 -5.68 1.49 3.44
N ASN A 498 -6.42 2.43 2.84
CA ASN A 498 -7.70 2.18 2.17
C ASN A 498 -7.77 3.09 0.92
N PRO A 499 -8.22 2.59 -0.26
CA PRO A 499 -8.55 3.44 -1.42
C PRO A 499 -9.42 4.68 -1.12
N ASP A 500 -10.29 4.63 -0.09
CA ASP A 500 -11.10 5.77 0.33
C ASP A 500 -10.27 6.99 0.76
N LEU A 501 -9.00 6.80 1.20
CA LEU A 501 -8.06 7.89 1.55
C LEU A 501 -7.88 8.94 0.45
N ILE A 502 -8.21 8.62 -0.80
CA ILE A 502 -8.15 9.55 -1.93
C ILE A 502 -9.11 10.74 -1.73
N LEU A 503 -10.33 10.49 -1.22
CA LEU A 503 -11.42 11.48 -1.13
C LEU A 503 -12.09 11.59 0.25
N SER A 504 -11.86 10.63 1.14
CA SER A 504 -12.43 10.56 2.48
C SER A 504 -11.35 10.66 3.55
N LYS A 505 -11.54 11.56 4.53
CA LYS A 505 -10.78 11.55 5.78
C LYS A 505 -11.24 10.35 6.65
N PRO A 506 -10.35 9.49 7.16
CA PRO A 506 -10.68 8.44 8.13
C PRO A 506 -10.72 8.98 9.57
N ASP A 507 -11.24 8.22 10.53
CA ASP A 507 -11.36 8.68 11.92
C ASP A 507 -9.98 8.76 12.62
N TRP A 508 -9.04 7.87 12.31
CA TRP A 508 -7.66 7.93 12.80
C TRP A 508 -6.90 9.21 12.38
N LEU A 509 -7.40 9.94 11.39
CA LEU A 509 -6.95 11.30 11.04
C LEU A 509 -7.84 12.43 11.60
N ARG A 510 -9.06 12.15 12.08
CA ARG A 510 -9.93 13.10 12.83
C ARG A 510 -9.60 13.16 14.32
N GLU A 511 -9.39 12.00 14.93
CA GLU A 511 -9.15 11.74 16.35
C GLU A 511 -7.70 12.08 16.76
N PRO A 512 -7.29 11.90 18.03
CA PRO A 512 -5.87 11.96 18.40
C PRO A 512 -5.03 10.88 17.71
N ARG A 513 -3.79 11.21 17.33
CA ARG A 513 -2.82 10.24 16.77
C ARG A 513 -2.34 9.27 17.86
N GLY A 514 -1.93 8.07 17.45
CA GLY A 514 -1.23 7.12 18.33
C GLY A 514 0.18 7.60 18.74
N TYR A 515 0.81 6.88 19.67
CA TYR A 515 2.09 7.28 20.30
C TYR A 515 3.26 7.37 19.32
N ASP A 516 3.15 6.69 18.19
CA ASP A 516 4.12 6.44 17.15
C ASP A 516 3.88 7.25 15.86
N VAL A 517 2.85 8.11 15.85
CA VAL A 517 2.51 8.98 14.69
C VAL A 517 2.62 10.45 15.09
N LEU A 518 3.26 11.26 14.24
CA LEU A 518 3.41 12.69 14.50
C LEU A 518 2.05 13.41 14.57
N PRO A 519 1.76 14.20 15.62
CA PRO A 519 0.53 15.00 15.73
C PRO A 519 0.30 16.00 14.58
N SER A 520 1.33 16.30 13.79
CA SER A 520 1.26 17.14 12.60
C SER A 520 0.94 16.37 11.30
N MET A 521 0.65 15.07 11.36
CA MET A 521 0.09 14.33 10.23
C MET A 521 -1.38 14.69 10.07
N GLU A 522 -1.72 15.10 8.85
CA GLU A 522 -3.06 15.51 8.45
C GLU A 522 -3.53 14.76 7.20
N TRP A 523 -4.85 14.69 7.02
CA TRP A 523 -5.43 14.15 5.79
C TRP A 523 -5.47 15.22 4.69
N ILE A 524 -4.95 14.87 3.53
CA ILE A 524 -4.86 15.71 2.34
C ILE A 524 -5.39 14.88 1.15
N PRO A 525 -6.46 15.32 0.45
CA PRO A 525 -7.03 14.60 -0.69
C PRO A 525 -5.97 14.20 -1.73
N PHE A 526 -6.05 12.97 -2.24
CA PHE A 526 -5.09 12.29 -3.12
C PHE A 526 -3.67 12.09 -2.54
N VAL A 527 -3.13 13.07 -1.81
CA VAL A 527 -1.75 13.08 -1.31
C VAL A 527 -1.56 12.08 -0.18
N THR A 528 -2.47 12.01 0.80
CA THR A 528 -2.37 11.03 1.91
C THR A 528 -2.48 9.60 1.40
N PHE A 529 -3.29 9.34 0.38
CA PHE A 529 -3.32 8.04 -0.29
C PHE A 529 -1.94 7.66 -0.86
N LEU A 530 -1.29 8.55 -1.61
CA LEU A 530 0.06 8.30 -2.15
C LEU A 530 1.12 8.16 -1.05
N GLN A 531 1.02 8.97 0.00
CA GLN A 531 1.92 8.92 1.16
C GLN A 531 1.83 7.55 1.86
N VAL A 532 0.64 7.09 2.24
CA VAL A 532 0.45 5.79 2.89
C VAL A 532 0.80 4.64 1.93
N SER A 533 0.46 4.73 0.64
CA SER A 533 0.88 3.76 -0.40
C SER A 533 2.39 3.55 -0.45
N ALA A 534 3.17 4.62 -0.26
CA ALA A 534 4.63 4.55 -0.28
C ALA A 534 5.21 4.10 1.06
N ASP A 535 4.54 4.38 2.18
CA ASP A 535 4.93 3.90 3.50
C ASP A 535 4.75 2.38 3.60
N MET A 536 3.73 1.79 2.95
CA MET A 536 3.55 0.33 2.84
C MET A 536 4.81 -0.40 2.35
N ALA A 537 5.58 0.20 1.44
CA ALA A 537 6.76 -0.41 0.86
C ALA A 537 7.99 -0.43 1.80
N VAL A 538 7.91 0.24 2.95
CA VAL A 538 8.92 0.29 4.02
C VAL A 538 8.32 -0.10 5.39
N ALA A 539 7.17 -0.79 5.38
CA ALA A 539 6.38 -1.06 6.58
C ALA A 539 7.11 -1.88 7.66
N VAL A 540 8.12 -2.65 7.27
CA VAL A 540 8.97 -3.48 8.15
C VAL A 540 10.39 -2.91 8.34
N ASP A 541 10.75 -1.80 7.68
CA ASP A 541 12.07 -1.17 7.77
C ASP A 541 12.19 -0.25 9.01
N VAL A 542 11.53 -0.63 10.11
CA VAL A 542 11.42 0.13 11.36
C VAL A 542 11.61 -0.78 12.59
N PRO A 543 12.00 -0.24 13.76
CA PRO A 543 12.12 -1.05 14.97
C PRO A 543 10.77 -1.60 15.45
N ASP A 544 10.82 -2.77 16.07
CA ASP A 544 9.69 -3.39 16.77
C ASP A 544 9.01 -2.41 17.75
N GLY A 545 7.67 -2.35 17.68
CA GLY A 545 6.85 -1.32 18.30
C GLY A 545 6.47 -0.15 17.37
N HIS A 546 6.82 -0.24 16.08
CA HIS A 546 6.42 0.68 15.01
C HIS A 546 6.06 -0.09 13.73
N GLY A 547 5.32 0.56 12.82
CA GLY A 547 4.95 0.01 11.52
C GLY A 547 4.31 -1.39 11.64
N HIS A 548 4.74 -2.30 10.78
CA HIS A 548 4.22 -3.68 10.71
C HIS A 548 5.11 -4.68 11.48
N VAL A 549 5.76 -4.26 12.58
CA VAL A 549 6.76 -5.06 13.32
C VAL A 549 6.32 -5.34 14.76
N TYR A 550 5.64 -6.48 14.96
CA TYR A 550 4.92 -6.85 16.19
C TYR A 550 5.65 -7.80 17.16
N VAL A 551 6.86 -8.23 16.80
CA VAL A 551 7.64 -9.35 17.37
C VAL A 551 7.59 -9.47 18.90
N LYS A 552 7.84 -8.40 19.66
CA LYS A 552 7.88 -8.48 21.13
C LYS A 552 6.50 -8.47 21.77
N ALA A 553 5.52 -7.80 21.16
CA ALA A 553 4.15 -7.70 21.69
C ALA A 553 3.40 -9.05 21.63
N VAL A 554 3.76 -9.92 20.68
CA VAL A 554 3.29 -11.31 20.57
C VAL A 554 3.47 -12.10 21.87
N ALA A 555 4.61 -11.93 22.55
CA ALA A 555 4.89 -12.62 23.82
C ALA A 555 3.93 -12.19 24.96
N ASP A 556 3.49 -10.94 24.97
CA ASP A 556 2.48 -10.44 25.91
C ASP A 556 1.07 -10.90 25.52
N ALA A 557 0.75 -10.83 24.23
CA ALA A 557 -0.53 -11.22 23.69
C ALA A 557 -0.85 -12.69 23.96
N TRP A 558 0.03 -13.63 23.59
CA TRP A 558 -0.19 -15.05 23.85
C TRP A 558 -0.26 -15.38 25.35
N ALA A 559 0.57 -14.75 26.18
CA ALA A 559 0.53 -14.94 27.63
C ALA A 559 -0.82 -14.48 28.22
N ALA A 560 -1.38 -13.39 27.70
CA ALA A 560 -2.67 -12.85 28.12
C ALA A 560 -3.88 -13.64 27.57
N VAL A 561 -3.80 -14.13 26.33
CA VAL A 561 -4.83 -14.96 25.69
C VAL A 561 -4.92 -16.34 26.36
N LEU A 562 -3.82 -17.10 26.35
CA LEU A 562 -3.82 -18.52 26.70
C LEU A 562 -3.61 -18.81 28.19
N GLN A 563 -3.04 -17.86 28.94
CA GLN A 563 -2.69 -17.95 30.36
C GLN A 563 -2.09 -19.31 30.77
N PRO A 564 -0.89 -19.67 30.27
CA PRO A 564 -0.31 -21.00 30.50
C PRO A 564 0.00 -21.23 32.00
N PRO A 565 -0.25 -22.44 32.55
CA PRO A 565 0.04 -22.73 33.96
C PRO A 565 1.54 -22.55 34.28
N GLY A 566 1.84 -21.76 35.32
CA GLY A 566 3.24 -21.46 35.68
C GLY A 566 3.98 -20.53 34.72
N TRP A 567 3.25 -19.80 33.85
CA TRP A 567 3.80 -18.65 33.14
C TRP A 567 3.71 -17.38 33.97
N THR A 568 4.71 -16.50 33.88
CA THR A 568 4.83 -15.29 34.71
C THR A 568 5.33 -14.11 33.87
N PRO A 569 5.13 -12.84 34.31
CA PRO A 569 5.61 -11.66 33.60
C PRO A 569 7.13 -11.68 33.35
N GLU A 570 7.90 -12.26 34.26
CA GLU A 570 9.36 -12.40 34.16
C GLU A 570 9.75 -13.41 33.08
N LYS A 571 8.94 -14.45 32.85
CA LYS A 571 9.11 -15.32 31.68
C LYS A 571 8.80 -14.57 30.38
N THR A 572 7.72 -13.78 30.32
CA THR A 572 7.43 -12.93 29.14
C THR A 572 8.59 -11.97 28.86
N GLN A 573 9.11 -11.28 29.88
CA GLN A 573 10.22 -10.34 29.73
C GLN A 573 11.52 -11.04 29.26
N ARG A 574 11.78 -12.27 29.71
CA ARG A 574 12.90 -13.11 29.23
C ARG A 574 12.69 -13.66 27.81
N LEU A 575 11.44 -13.82 27.36
CA LEU A 575 11.10 -14.36 26.05
C LEU A 575 11.22 -13.30 24.94
N ARG A 576 10.73 -12.08 25.17
CA ARG A 576 10.76 -10.96 24.20
C ARG A 576 12.09 -10.79 23.42
N PRO A 577 13.29 -10.83 24.04
CA PRO A 577 14.56 -10.66 23.31
C PRO A 577 15.04 -11.91 22.54
N LEU A 578 14.33 -13.04 22.64
CA LEU A 578 14.61 -14.27 21.89
C LEU A 578 13.76 -14.40 20.63
N LEU A 579 12.67 -13.62 20.51
CA LEU A 579 11.76 -13.69 19.37
C LEU A 579 12.27 -12.89 18.17
N HIS A 580 12.04 -13.42 16.98
CA HIS A 580 12.33 -12.81 15.68
C HIS A 580 11.21 -13.16 14.69
N SER A 581 11.08 -12.42 13.58
CA SER A 581 10.02 -12.64 12.59
C SER A 581 10.43 -13.55 11.42
N GLY A 582 11.66 -13.40 10.93
CA GLY A 582 12.28 -14.32 9.97
C GLY A 582 12.73 -15.64 10.62
N ALA A 583 13.06 -16.63 9.79
CA ALA A 583 13.73 -17.86 10.19
C ALA A 583 15.27 -17.69 10.17
#